data_AF-A0A7Y3GZV0-F1
#
_entry.id   AF-A0A7Y3GZV0-F1
#
_cell.length_a   1.000
_cell.length_b   1.000
_cell.length_c   1.000
_cell.angle_alpha   90.00
_cell.angle_beta   90.00
_cell.angle_gamma   90.00
#
_symmetry.space_group_name_H-M   'P 1'
#
loop_
_entity.id
_entity.type
_entity.pdbx_description
1 polymer ?
#
loop_
_entity_poly.entity_id
_entity_poly.type
_entity_poly.pdbx_seq_one_letter_code
_entity_poly.pdbx_strand_id
1 'polypeptide(L)'
;MKWIRRLAVLVALLAGSFGIVASAARFMHGPLGPFPGGPLEAGPLSSAHSDWSFVAGIREIELQLLKPPRSRTTWILEDAGSAYIPCGFLKKPLFKQWHRDAVKDGRAIVRIAGRRYAVALERVTEGELEARLFEAMRGKYELPAAPHDRDDVWFFRLTPRSSESEVTS
;
A
#
# COMPACT_ATOMS: atom_id res chain seq x y z
N MET A 1 -28.42 -10.43 -32.81
CA MET A 1 -29.16 -9.64 -31.81
C MET A 1 -29.31 -10.33 -30.44
N LYS A 2 -29.84 -11.56 -30.34
CA LYS A 2 -30.01 -12.25 -29.03
C LYS A 2 -28.70 -12.51 -28.26
N TRP A 3 -27.60 -12.80 -28.96
CA TRP A 3 -26.29 -13.04 -28.37
C TRP A 3 -25.62 -11.76 -27.84
N ILE A 4 -25.78 -10.63 -28.54
CA ILE A 4 -25.34 -9.30 -28.08
C ILE A 4 -26.09 -8.91 -26.79
N ARG A 5 -27.40 -9.15 -26.71
CA ARG A 5 -28.18 -8.88 -25.48
C ARG A 5 -27.72 -9.76 -24.31
N ARG A 6 -27.45 -11.04 -24.55
CA ARG A 6 -26.92 -11.96 -23.52
C ARG A 6 -25.52 -11.53 -23.05
N LEU A 7 -24.66 -11.10 -23.97
CA LEU A 7 -23.34 -10.56 -23.65
C LEU A 7 -23.45 -9.27 -22.82
N ALA A 8 -24.33 -8.34 -23.21
CA ALA A 8 -24.56 -7.12 -22.46
C ALA A 8 -25.06 -7.38 -21.03
N VAL A 9 -26.00 -8.33 -20.86
CA VAL A 9 -26.47 -8.76 -19.53
C VAL A 9 -25.34 -9.40 -18.72
N LEU A 10 -24.51 -10.25 -19.33
CA LEU A 10 -23.35 -10.85 -18.66
C LEU A 10 -22.35 -9.79 -18.18
N VAL A 11 -22.00 -8.84 -19.04
CA VAL A 11 -21.10 -7.72 -18.69
C VAL A 11 -21.70 -6.88 -17.56
N ALA A 12 -23.00 -6.58 -17.60
CA ALA A 12 -23.68 -5.84 -16.54
C ALA A 12 -23.68 -6.59 -15.20
N LEU A 13 -23.89 -7.92 -15.21
CA LEU A 13 -23.81 -8.76 -14.02
C LEU A 13 -22.39 -8.82 -13.45
N LEU A 14 -21.37 -8.94 -14.31
CA LEU A 14 -19.96 -8.91 -13.89
C LEU A 14 -19.59 -7.55 -13.28
N ALA A 15 -20.00 -6.44 -13.92
CA ALA A 15 -19.79 -5.10 -13.41
C ALA A 15 -20.52 -4.86 -12.07
N GLY A 16 -21.76 -5.32 -11.96
CA GLY A 16 -22.54 -5.28 -10.73
C GLY A 16 -21.89 -6.06 -9.60
N SER A 17 -21.45 -7.30 -9.88
CA SER A 17 -20.70 -8.13 -8.92
C SER A 17 -19.43 -7.44 -8.44
N PHE A 18 -18.66 -6.85 -9.36
CA PHE A 18 -17.44 -6.09 -9.03
C PHE A 18 -17.75 -4.90 -8.10
N GLY A 19 -18.85 -4.17 -8.36
CA GLY A 19 -19.32 -3.09 -7.50
C GLY A 19 -19.75 -3.55 -6.10
N ILE A 20 -20.43 -4.70 -6.00
CA ILE A 20 -20.83 -5.30 -4.73
C ILE A 20 -19.60 -5.71 -3.92
N VAL A 21 -18.64 -6.41 -4.53
CA VAL A 21 -17.39 -6.84 -3.86
C VAL A 21 -16.58 -5.64 -3.38
N ALA A 22 -16.41 -4.61 -4.21
CA ALA A 22 -15.70 -3.39 -3.83
C ALA A 22 -16.38 -2.64 -2.66
N SER A 23 -17.72 -2.73 -2.57
CA SER A 23 -18.49 -2.14 -1.47
C SER A 23 -18.36 -2.97 -0.19
N ALA A 24 -18.48 -4.29 -0.29
CA ALA A 24 -18.32 -5.22 0.83
C ALA A 24 -16.91 -5.16 1.43
N ALA A 25 -15.87 -5.01 0.59
CA ALA A 25 -14.48 -4.91 1.04
C ALA A 25 -14.24 -3.77 2.06
N ARG A 26 -15.03 -2.69 2.01
CA ARG A 26 -14.93 -1.57 2.96
C ARG A 26 -15.30 -1.95 4.39
N PHE A 27 -16.10 -3.00 4.58
CA PHE A 27 -16.52 -3.48 5.89
C PHE A 27 -15.61 -4.60 6.43
N MET A 28 -14.54 -4.94 5.70
CA MET A 28 -13.59 -5.95 6.13
C MET A 28 -12.41 -5.33 6.88
N HIS A 29 -11.78 -6.12 7.75
CA HIS A 29 -10.61 -5.74 8.55
C HIS A 29 -9.31 -5.71 7.72
N GLY A 30 -9.32 -5.03 6.59
CA GLY A 30 -8.22 -4.94 5.62
C GLY A 30 -8.67 -4.94 4.16
N PRO A 31 -7.74 -4.68 3.22
CA PRO A 31 -8.03 -4.65 1.79
C PRO A 31 -8.38 -6.05 1.25
N LEU A 32 -9.10 -6.07 0.12
CA LEU A 32 -9.34 -7.29 -0.66
C LEU A 32 -8.62 -7.19 -2.00
N GLY A 33 -7.41 -7.73 -2.09
CA GLY A 33 -6.58 -7.61 -3.29
C GLY A 33 -6.38 -6.14 -3.69
N PRO A 34 -6.83 -5.67 -4.87
CA PRO A 34 -6.69 -4.28 -5.29
C PRO A 34 -7.68 -3.31 -4.62
N PHE A 35 -8.70 -3.80 -3.90
CA PHE A 35 -9.73 -2.97 -3.32
C PHE A 35 -9.32 -2.43 -1.94
N PRO A 36 -9.38 -1.10 -1.73
CA PRO A 36 -9.20 -0.52 -0.40
C PRO A 36 -10.24 -1.07 0.58
N GLY A 37 -9.79 -1.39 1.79
CA GLY A 37 -10.64 -1.95 2.83
C GLY A 37 -10.87 -1.01 4.00
N GLY A 38 -11.57 -1.52 5.01
CA GLY A 38 -11.71 -0.88 6.31
C GLY A 38 -10.42 -0.92 7.14
N PRO A 39 -10.45 -0.44 8.39
CA PRO A 39 -9.28 -0.46 9.28
C PRO A 39 -8.69 -1.86 9.52
N LEU A 40 -7.37 -1.92 9.68
CA LEU A 40 -6.56 -3.09 10.04
C LEU A 40 -6.68 -3.35 11.54
N GLU A 41 -7.78 -3.99 11.93
CA GLU A 41 -8.06 -4.33 13.33
C GLU A 41 -7.59 -5.74 13.70
N ALA A 42 -7.54 -6.66 12.73
CA ALA A 42 -7.16 -8.04 12.98
C ALA A 42 -5.63 -8.24 13.09
N GLY A 43 -5.22 -9.09 14.03
CA GLY A 43 -3.84 -9.48 14.32
C GLY A 43 -3.23 -8.75 15.52
N PRO A 44 -2.20 -9.32 16.17
CA PRO A 44 -1.53 -8.66 17.30
C PRO A 44 -0.76 -7.42 16.82
N LEU A 45 -0.82 -6.34 17.60
CA LEU A 45 0.06 -5.20 17.42
C LEU A 45 1.44 -5.55 18.01
N SER A 46 2.45 -5.54 17.15
CA SER A 46 3.84 -5.83 17.49
C SER A 46 4.64 -4.54 17.48
N SER A 47 5.70 -4.48 18.29
CA SER A 47 6.71 -3.43 18.19
C SER A 47 7.30 -3.42 16.79
N ALA A 48 7.40 -2.24 16.18
CA ALA A 48 8.10 -2.08 14.92
C ALA A 48 9.58 -2.46 15.10
N HIS A 49 10.12 -3.21 14.14
CA HIS A 49 11.49 -3.69 14.20
C HIS A 49 12.46 -2.57 13.84
N SER A 50 13.65 -2.57 14.45
CA SER A 50 14.78 -1.74 14.01
C SER A 50 15.43 -2.30 12.73
N ASP A 51 15.23 -3.58 12.45
CA ASP A 51 15.70 -4.29 11.27
C ASP A 51 14.52 -4.90 10.51
N TRP A 52 14.35 -4.46 9.27
CA TRP A 52 13.31 -4.90 8.35
C TRP A 52 13.79 -5.90 7.30
N SER A 53 14.99 -6.48 7.44
CA SER A 53 15.55 -7.46 6.50
C SER A 53 14.59 -8.60 6.14
N PHE A 54 13.69 -8.97 7.06
CA PHE A 54 12.67 -10.00 6.83
C PHE A 54 11.68 -9.68 5.70
N VAL A 55 11.52 -8.41 5.29
CA VAL A 55 10.60 -8.00 4.21
C VAL A 55 11.18 -8.18 2.82
N ALA A 56 12.47 -8.54 2.70
CA ALA A 56 13.14 -8.75 1.42
C ALA A 56 12.38 -9.76 0.53
N GLY A 57 11.92 -10.88 1.12
CA GLY A 57 11.14 -11.91 0.44
C GLY A 57 9.64 -11.63 0.30
N ILE A 58 9.13 -10.53 0.86
CA ILE A 58 7.70 -10.21 0.90
C ILE A 58 7.35 -9.28 -0.26
N ARG A 59 6.40 -9.69 -1.10
CA ARG A 59 5.99 -8.88 -2.26
C ARG A 59 4.96 -7.83 -1.93
N GLU A 60 3.98 -8.15 -1.10
CA GLU A 60 2.87 -7.25 -0.81
C GLU A 60 2.57 -7.26 0.68
N ILE A 61 2.15 -6.09 1.16
CA ILE A 61 1.75 -5.84 2.53
C ILE A 61 0.47 -5.02 2.53
N GLU A 62 -0.19 -4.97 3.69
CA GLU A 62 -1.35 -4.11 3.88
C GLU A 62 -0.90 -2.86 4.63
N LEU A 63 -1.27 -1.69 4.11
CA LEU A 63 -0.95 -0.38 4.68
C LEU A 63 -2.24 0.36 5.00
N GLN A 64 -2.35 0.86 6.23
CA GLN A 64 -3.36 1.84 6.63
C GLN A 64 -2.68 3.10 7.15
N LEU A 65 -3.07 4.26 6.62
CA LEU A 65 -2.82 5.54 7.30
C LEU A 65 -3.82 5.72 8.43
N LEU A 66 -3.44 6.38 9.53
CA LEU A 66 -4.39 6.70 10.60
C LEU A 66 -5.40 7.75 10.16
N LYS A 67 -5.01 8.66 9.26
CA LYS A 67 -5.88 9.73 8.74
C LYS A 67 -5.69 9.90 7.22
N PRO A 68 -6.71 9.58 6.39
CA PRO A 68 -7.94 8.86 6.74
C PRO A 68 -7.67 7.36 7.05
N PRO A 69 -8.47 6.70 7.92
CA PRO A 69 -8.28 5.30 8.30
C PRO A 69 -8.72 4.34 7.18
N ARG A 70 -7.94 4.29 6.11
CA ARG A 70 -8.19 3.45 4.93
C ARG A 70 -7.01 2.55 4.65
N SER A 71 -7.28 1.24 4.62
CA SER A 71 -6.30 0.23 4.31
C SER A 71 -6.20 -0.02 2.80
N ARG A 72 -5.03 -0.47 2.35
CA ARG A 72 -4.71 -0.79 0.96
C ARG A 72 -3.63 -1.85 0.88
N THR A 73 -3.62 -2.62 -0.20
CA THR A 73 -2.47 -3.47 -0.54
C THR A 73 -1.41 -2.62 -1.21
N THR A 74 -0.15 -2.78 -0.81
CA THR A 74 0.98 -2.09 -1.40
C THR A 74 2.20 -2.99 -1.48
N TRP A 75 3.12 -2.61 -2.35
CA TRP A 75 4.45 -3.19 -2.46
C TRP A 75 5.35 -2.72 -1.32
N ILE A 76 6.42 -3.48 -1.06
CA ILE A 76 7.43 -3.20 -0.06
C ILE A 76 8.82 -3.56 -0.60
N LEU A 77 9.79 -2.72 -0.29
CA LEU A 77 11.20 -2.90 -0.61
C LEU A 77 11.99 -2.95 0.68
N GLU A 78 13.12 -3.63 0.63
CA GLU A 78 14.13 -3.65 1.67
C GLU A 78 15.40 -3.06 1.06
N ASP A 79 16.06 -2.16 1.79
CA ASP A 79 17.39 -1.65 1.47
C ASP A 79 18.12 -1.37 2.79
N ALA A 80 19.26 -2.04 2.99
CA ALA A 80 20.12 -1.92 4.16
C ALA A 80 19.39 -2.05 5.51
N GLY A 81 18.51 -3.04 5.65
CA GLY A 81 17.74 -3.30 6.86
C GLY A 81 16.57 -2.35 7.09
N SER A 82 16.29 -1.42 6.16
CA SER A 82 15.15 -0.51 6.21
C SER A 82 14.08 -0.92 5.21
N ALA A 83 12.81 -0.74 5.60
CA ALA A 83 11.67 -0.98 4.72
C ALA A 83 11.20 0.30 4.03
N TYR A 84 10.82 0.16 2.75
CA TYR A 84 10.32 1.26 1.93
C TYR A 84 9.05 0.86 1.17
N ILE A 85 8.09 1.78 1.07
CA ILE A 85 6.87 1.61 0.28
C ILE A 85 6.95 2.49 -0.97
N PRO A 86 6.94 1.92 -2.18
CA PRO A 86 6.80 2.68 -3.41
C PRO A 86 5.36 3.12 -3.64
N CYS A 87 5.20 4.34 -4.14
CA CYS A 87 3.96 4.96 -4.58
C CYS A 87 4.14 5.47 -6.01
N GLY A 88 3.84 4.62 -6.99
CA GLY A 88 3.82 5.02 -8.40
C GLY A 88 2.51 5.69 -8.84
N PHE A 89 2.47 6.14 -10.10
CA PHE A 89 1.33 6.77 -10.78
C PHE A 89 0.93 8.13 -10.21
N LEU A 90 1.91 8.93 -9.78
CA LEU A 90 1.70 10.28 -9.23
C LEU A 90 1.09 11.23 -10.27
N LYS A 91 1.46 11.08 -11.53
CA LYS A 91 0.96 11.84 -12.69
C LYS A 91 -0.47 11.43 -13.09
N LYS A 92 -1.05 10.40 -12.45
CA LYS A 92 -2.45 9.94 -12.66
C LYS A 92 -3.29 10.14 -11.38
N PRO A 93 -3.67 11.39 -11.05
CA PRO A 93 -4.25 11.76 -9.74
C PRO A 93 -5.64 11.14 -9.46
N LEU A 94 -6.31 10.59 -10.47
CA LEU A 94 -7.59 9.89 -10.32
C LEU A 94 -7.50 8.59 -9.52
N PHE A 95 -6.30 8.03 -9.29
CA PHE A 95 -6.15 6.68 -8.75
C PHE A 95 -5.54 6.59 -7.34
N LYS A 96 -4.70 7.54 -6.90
CA LYS A 96 -4.00 7.44 -5.59
C LYS A 96 -3.72 8.82 -5.00
N GLN A 97 -4.41 9.20 -3.92
CA GLN A 97 -4.15 10.48 -3.22
C GLN A 97 -3.36 10.33 -1.90
N TRP A 98 -3.16 9.09 -1.46
CA TRP A 98 -2.67 8.80 -0.11
C TRP A 98 -1.24 9.24 0.15
N HIS A 99 -0.41 9.36 -0.88
CA HIS A 99 0.94 9.91 -0.72
C HIS A 99 0.88 11.36 -0.19
N ARG A 100 -0.16 12.13 -0.56
CA ARG A 100 -0.39 13.48 -0.04
C ARG A 100 -0.83 13.45 1.42
N ASP A 101 -1.64 12.47 1.79
CA ASP A 101 -2.08 12.27 3.18
C ASP A 101 -0.91 11.82 4.05
N ALA A 102 -0.08 10.90 3.56
CA ALA A 102 1.11 10.41 4.26
C ALA A 102 2.16 11.51 4.51
N VAL A 103 2.32 12.46 3.57
CA VAL A 103 3.18 13.64 3.78
C VAL A 103 2.62 14.58 4.86
N LYS A 104 1.29 14.68 4.98
CA LYS A 104 0.64 15.52 6.00
C LYS A 104 0.62 14.86 7.38
N ASP A 105 0.35 13.57 7.42
CA ASP A 105 0.27 12.73 8.61
C ASP A 105 0.72 11.31 8.25
N GLY A 106 2.00 11.05 8.47
CA GLY A 106 2.65 9.78 8.12
C GLY A 106 2.31 8.63 9.05
N ARG A 107 1.53 8.85 10.12
CA ARG A 107 1.22 7.77 11.08
C ARG A 107 0.42 6.68 10.38
N ALA A 108 0.92 5.46 10.51
CA ALA A 108 0.38 4.31 9.81
C ALA A 108 0.44 3.04 10.64
N ILE A 109 -0.32 2.05 10.17
CA ILE A 109 -0.24 0.65 10.58
C ILE A 109 0.06 -0.15 9.33
N VAL A 110 1.08 -1.00 9.37
CA VAL A 110 1.31 -2.01 8.34
C VAL A 110 1.01 -3.39 8.90
N ARG A 111 0.39 -4.26 8.09
CA ARG A 111 0.17 -5.66 8.42
C ARG A 111 0.99 -6.54 7.48
N ILE A 112 1.82 -7.39 8.08
CA ILE A 112 2.74 -8.28 7.38
C ILE A 112 2.65 -9.65 8.04
N ALA A 113 2.35 -10.68 7.25
CA ALA A 113 2.17 -12.06 7.74
C ALA A 113 1.23 -12.15 8.97
N GLY A 114 0.13 -11.39 8.96
CA GLY A 114 -0.87 -11.37 10.04
C GLY A 114 -0.51 -10.56 11.29
N ARG A 115 0.68 -9.96 11.36
CA ARG A 115 1.12 -9.10 12.48
C ARG A 115 1.03 -7.63 12.09
N ARG A 116 0.53 -6.80 13.00
CA ARG A 116 0.40 -5.34 12.79
C ARG A 116 1.60 -4.63 13.41
N TYR A 117 2.08 -3.58 12.74
CA TYR A 117 3.19 -2.75 13.21
C TYR A 117 2.80 -1.28 13.11
N ALA A 118 2.92 -0.56 14.22
CA ALA A 118 2.77 0.89 14.25
C ALA A 118 4.03 1.54 13.67
N VAL A 119 3.89 2.30 12.59
CA VAL A 119 5.00 2.96 11.91
C VAL A 119 4.64 4.41 11.57
N ALA A 120 5.64 5.20 11.22
CA ALA A 120 5.47 6.43 10.47
C ALA A 120 6.04 6.27 9.06
N LEU A 121 5.40 6.91 8.09
CA LEU A 121 5.85 6.98 6.71
C LEU A 121 6.58 8.30 6.49
N GLU A 122 7.86 8.20 6.15
CA GLU A 122 8.71 9.37 5.86
C GLU A 122 9.05 9.40 4.37
N ARG A 123 8.71 10.49 3.69
CA ARG A 123 9.00 10.65 2.28
C ARG A 123 10.52 10.68 2.07
N VAL A 124 11.03 9.76 1.26
CA VAL A 124 12.43 9.79 0.83
C VAL A 124 12.61 10.91 -0.20
N THR A 125 13.59 11.77 0.00
CA THR A 125 13.96 12.84 -0.96
C THR A 125 15.45 12.79 -1.34
N GLU A 126 16.19 11.81 -0.83
CA GLU A 126 17.60 11.59 -1.13
C GLU A 126 17.75 10.97 -2.53
N GLY A 127 18.24 11.73 -3.51
CA GLY A 127 18.27 11.30 -4.92
C GLY A 127 19.03 9.99 -5.19
N GLU A 128 20.16 9.75 -4.52
CA GLU A 128 20.88 8.48 -4.65
C GLU A 128 20.09 7.30 -4.08
N LEU A 129 19.42 7.49 -2.94
CA LEU A 129 18.59 6.44 -2.35
C LEU A 129 17.36 6.17 -3.23
N GLU A 130 16.69 7.21 -3.74
CA GLU A 130 15.56 7.04 -4.67
C GLU A 130 15.98 6.26 -5.91
N ALA A 131 17.16 6.55 -6.48
CA ALA A 131 17.69 5.80 -7.62
C ALA A 131 17.92 4.31 -7.28
N ARG A 132 18.54 4.02 -6.13
CA ARG A 132 18.75 2.63 -5.68
C ARG A 132 17.43 1.89 -5.45
N LEU A 133 16.48 2.52 -4.75
CA LEU A 133 15.16 1.95 -4.48
C LEU A 133 14.37 1.70 -5.77
N PHE A 134 14.51 2.58 -6.75
CA PHE A 134 13.87 2.40 -8.05
C PHE A 134 14.42 1.19 -8.80
N GLU A 135 15.75 0.99 -8.83
CA GLU A 135 16.33 -0.22 -9.42
C GLU A 135 15.97 -1.49 -8.64
N ALA A 136 15.97 -1.43 -7.30
CA ALA A 136 15.53 -2.54 -6.45
C ALA A 136 14.06 -2.91 -6.72
N MET A 137 13.18 -1.92 -6.90
CA MET A 137 11.79 -2.13 -7.28
C MET A 137 11.66 -2.79 -8.64
N ARG A 138 12.42 -2.32 -9.64
CA ARG A 138 12.40 -2.92 -10.98
C ARG A 138 12.84 -4.37 -10.96
N GLY A 139 13.90 -4.70 -10.23
CA GLY A 139 14.37 -6.06 -10.05
C GLY A 139 13.34 -6.94 -9.33
N LYS A 140 12.85 -6.49 -8.17
CA LYS A 140 11.92 -7.28 -7.34
C LYS A 140 10.56 -7.54 -8.01
N TYR A 141 10.05 -6.58 -8.77
CA TYR A 141 8.73 -6.67 -9.40
C TYR A 141 8.79 -6.92 -10.92
N GLU A 142 9.98 -7.22 -11.46
CA GLU A 142 10.20 -7.58 -12.87
C GLU A 142 9.59 -6.56 -13.84
N LEU A 143 9.74 -5.28 -13.51
CA LEU A 143 9.13 -4.20 -14.29
C LEU A 143 9.88 -4.02 -15.62
N PRO A 144 9.16 -3.82 -16.74
CA PRO A 144 9.77 -3.63 -18.05
C PRO A 144 10.60 -2.35 -18.11
N ALA A 145 11.57 -2.33 -19.03
CA ALA A 145 12.53 -1.23 -19.14
C ALA A 145 11.97 0.09 -19.69
N ALA A 146 10.76 0.07 -20.26
CA ALA A 146 10.01 1.21 -20.76
C ALA A 146 9.77 2.29 -19.67
N PRO A 147 9.43 3.55 -20.02
CA PRO A 147 9.74 4.71 -19.18
C PRO A 147 8.76 4.78 -18.01
N HIS A 148 9.03 3.99 -16.97
CA HIS A 148 8.69 4.39 -15.62
C HIS A 148 9.58 5.59 -15.33
N ASP A 149 8.97 6.77 -15.46
CA ASP A 149 9.62 7.99 -15.09
C ASP A 149 9.94 7.91 -13.59
N ARG A 150 11.22 8.06 -13.23
CA ARG A 150 11.63 8.09 -11.82
C ARG A 150 10.84 9.18 -11.07
N ASP A 151 10.46 10.23 -11.77
CA ASP A 151 9.67 11.35 -11.23
C ASP A 151 8.19 10.99 -11.01
N ASP A 152 7.73 9.81 -11.45
CA ASP A 152 6.36 9.31 -11.24
C ASP A 152 6.25 8.31 -10.08
N VAL A 153 7.33 8.09 -9.32
CA VAL A 153 7.35 7.19 -8.16
C VAL A 153 7.91 7.90 -6.94
N TRP A 154 7.16 7.85 -5.85
CA TRP A 154 7.61 8.29 -4.54
C TRP A 154 7.86 7.09 -3.63
N PHE A 155 8.95 7.09 -2.88
CA PHE A 155 9.24 6.12 -1.84
C PHE A 155 8.99 6.73 -0.45
N PHE A 156 8.48 5.90 0.45
CA PHE A 156 8.30 6.23 1.86
C PHE A 156 9.04 5.22 2.74
N ARG A 157 9.94 5.68 3.60
CA ARG A 157 10.62 4.87 4.61
C ARG A 157 9.64 4.56 5.75
N LEU A 158 9.69 3.34 6.27
CA LEU A 158 8.96 2.93 7.47
C LEU A 158 9.85 3.19 8.68
N THR A 159 9.46 4.14 9.53
CA THR A 159 10.12 4.39 10.81
C THR A 159 9.31 3.82 11.96
N PRO A 160 9.95 3.12 12.93
CA PRO A 160 9.26 2.62 14.11
C PRO A 160 8.54 3.72 14.87
N ARG A 161 7.29 3.46 15.27
CA ARG A 161 6.53 4.35 16.15
C ARG A 161 6.18 3.62 17.43
N SER A 162 6.39 4.27 18.58
CA SER A 162 5.93 3.75 19.86
C SER A 162 4.41 3.61 19.86
N SER A 163 3.93 2.43 20.26
CA SER A 163 2.49 2.14 20.42
C SER A 163 1.88 2.78 21.68
N GLU A 164 2.73 3.32 22.56
CA GLU A 164 2.38 3.78 23.91
C GLU A 164 1.49 5.03 23.95
N SER A 165 1.38 5.77 22.84
CA SER A 165 0.61 7.02 22.79
C SER A 165 -0.84 6.88 22.29
N GLU A 166 -1.31 5.65 22.02
CA GLU A 166 -2.67 5.41 21.49
C GLU A 166 -3.69 4.90 22.54
N VAL A 167 -3.30 4.78 23.81
CA VAL A 167 -4.22 4.37 24.90
C VAL A 167 -4.95 5.55 25.54
N THR A 168 -4.57 6.79 25.22
CA THR A 168 -5.21 8.00 25.76
C THR A 168 -5.47 9.04 24.68
N SER A 169 -6.55 8.88 23.92
CA SER A 169 -7.33 9.98 23.33
C SER A 169 -8.73 9.51 22.96
#